data_AF-A0A965IRC5-F1
#
_entry.id   AF-A0A965IRC5-F1
#
_cell.length_a   1.000
_cell.length_b   1.000
_cell.length_c   1.000
_cell.angle_alpha   90.00
_cell.angle_beta   90.00
_cell.angle_gamma   90.00
#
_symmetry.space_group_name_H-M   'P 1'
#
loop_
_entity.id
_entity.type
_entity.pdbx_description
1 polymer ?
#
loop_
_entity_poly.entity_id
_entity_poly.type
_entity_poly.pdbx_seq_one_letter_code
_entity_poly.pdbx_strand_id
1 'polypeptide(L)'
;MSKTIDYLSEDQPINGQRYALVSIVGPHMPQKCKVWALKIRGFADTIESAKSLSARIMKYDTDYDIYTVDVGKFFPLDVDPYQVSDIEYQNTQLNELIKNYLENRQSANDLWVKRKNEMMQEAIREGKNQAEMAARPEHPVSVLGRIRNYKDRQKELREQLDNLQKDVSLAEEKFQSYTEEEREIAIRELDNAVKDAATEGESSTLSIEEIRKELTTIAQPTTDKITETLNKLKSAEAELGEYTRTLENTDPINSPNVHKGISEKISVLTQHIDKLKLDLTNSDIVNEFVNSNYTNSQWESLDHHNTFSQASFNV
;
A
#
# COMPACT_ATOMS: atom_id res chain seq x y z
N MET A 1 9.15 5.84 3.48
CA MET A 1 9.21 6.47 4.82
C MET A 1 8.12 7.51 4.86
N SER A 2 7.15 7.42 5.78
CA SER A 2 6.13 8.45 5.93
C SER A 2 6.84 9.76 6.30
N LYS A 3 6.67 10.81 5.50
CA LYS A 3 7.12 12.16 5.89
C LYS A 3 6.24 12.59 7.07
N THR A 4 6.74 12.35 8.27
CA THR A 4 6.19 12.96 9.48
C THR A 4 6.34 14.47 9.30
N ILE A 5 5.22 15.19 9.29
CA ILE A 5 5.23 16.65 9.16
C ILE A 5 5.77 17.19 10.48
N ASP A 6 6.97 17.77 10.45
CA ASP A 6 7.53 18.50 11.59
C ASP A 6 6.95 19.92 11.58
N TYR A 7 6.37 20.31 12.71
CA TYR A 7 5.76 21.64 12.90
C TYR A 7 6.71 22.63 13.56
N LEU A 8 7.91 22.19 13.94
CA LEU A 8 8.90 23.01 14.61
C LEU A 8 9.67 23.84 13.58
N SER A 9 9.73 25.15 13.80
CA SER A 9 10.53 26.04 12.96
C SER A 9 12.02 25.82 13.22
N GLU A 10 12.79 25.59 12.17
CA GLU A 10 14.25 25.51 12.24
C GLU A 10 14.88 26.88 11.93
N ASP A 11 15.89 27.26 12.69
CA ASP A 11 16.69 28.45 12.40
C ASP A 11 17.70 28.18 11.28
N GLN A 12 18.13 29.25 10.60
CA GLN A 12 19.18 29.11 9.59
C GLN A 12 20.52 28.73 10.23
N PRO A 13 21.28 27.80 9.64
CA PRO A 13 22.55 27.36 10.19
C PRO A 13 23.58 28.49 10.21
N ILE A 14 24.26 28.65 11.34
CA ILE A 14 25.33 29.63 11.51
C ILE A 14 26.66 28.99 11.11
N ASN A 15 27.38 29.62 10.18
CA ASN A 15 28.70 29.15 9.76
C ASN A 15 29.68 29.13 10.95
N GLY A 16 30.39 28.01 11.12
CA GLY A 16 31.32 27.80 12.23
C GLY A 16 30.67 27.19 13.49
N GLN A 17 29.34 27.12 13.57
CA GLN A 17 28.61 26.68 14.76
C GLN A 17 27.38 25.83 14.39
N ARG A 18 27.52 24.93 13.41
CA ARG A 18 26.42 24.05 13.00
C ARG A 18 26.01 23.04 14.06
N TYR A 19 26.95 22.63 14.91
CA TYR A 19 26.76 21.66 15.98
C TYR A 19 27.11 22.26 17.33
N ALA A 20 26.33 21.91 18.35
CA ALA A 20 26.61 22.21 19.74
C ALA A 20 26.86 20.91 20.49
N LEU A 21 27.85 20.94 21.40
CA LEU A 21 28.08 19.87 22.35
C LEU A 21 27.43 20.27 23.67
N VAL A 22 26.54 19.44 24.18
CA VAL A 22 25.79 19.71 25.41
C VAL A 22 25.85 18.51 26.34
N SER A 23 25.88 18.77 27.64
CA SER A 23 25.63 17.76 28.67
C SER A 23 24.32 18.09 29.36
N ILE A 24 23.46 17.09 29.49
CA ILE A 24 22.16 17.20 30.14
C ILE A 24 22.23 16.43 31.45
N VAL A 25 21.68 17.01 32.50
CA VAL A 25 21.57 16.41 33.83
C VAL A 25 20.12 16.51 34.26
N GLY A 26 19.57 15.43 34.81
CA GLY A 26 18.18 15.39 35.24
C GLY A 26 17.85 14.16 36.09
N PRO A 27 16.58 14.01 36.49
CA PRO A 27 16.14 12.92 37.37
C PRO A 27 16.30 11.53 36.76
N HIS A 28 16.12 11.41 35.44
CA HIS A 28 16.24 10.17 34.67
C HIS A 28 17.61 9.95 34.05
N MET A 29 18.56 10.86 34.30
CA MET A 29 19.94 10.73 33.85
C MET A 29 20.80 9.99 34.90
N PRO A 30 21.98 9.44 34.53
CA PRO A 30 22.83 8.67 35.43
C PRO A 30 23.17 9.38 36.76
N GLN A 31 23.24 10.71 36.75
CA GLN A 31 23.64 11.56 37.87
C GLN A 31 22.51 11.79 38.89
N LYS A 32 21.26 11.39 38.60
CA LYS A 32 20.09 11.42 39.50
C LYS A 32 19.86 12.76 40.22
N CYS A 33 19.92 13.87 39.49
CA CYS A 33 19.65 15.19 40.07
C CYS A 33 18.15 15.50 40.10
N LYS A 34 17.68 16.18 41.15
CA LYS A 34 16.26 16.59 41.28
C LYS A 34 15.84 17.69 40.30
N VAL A 35 16.79 18.40 39.72
CA VAL A 35 16.57 19.56 38.85
C VAL A 35 17.23 19.28 37.50
N TRP A 36 16.58 19.70 36.43
CA TRP A 36 17.15 19.67 35.08
C TRP A 36 18.20 20.75 34.92
N ALA A 37 19.37 20.39 34.40
CA ALA A 37 20.43 21.31 34.07
C ALA A 37 21.01 20.98 32.70
N LEU A 38 21.33 22.03 31.94
CA LEU A 38 21.96 21.95 30.64
C LEU A 38 23.30 22.69 30.72
N LYS A 39 24.38 22.04 30.30
CA LYS A 39 25.71 22.63 30.21
C LYS A 39 26.17 22.63 28.76
N ILE A 40 26.37 23.82 28.20
CA ILE A 40 26.95 24.00 26.87
C ILE A 40 28.47 23.80 26.98
N ARG A 41 29.00 22.86 26.20
CA ARG A 41 30.41 22.42 26.25
C ARG A 41 31.25 23.04 25.14
N GLY A 42 30.62 23.39 24.02
CA GLY A 42 31.27 24.03 22.89
C GLY A 42 30.45 23.94 21.62
N PHE A 43 30.99 24.49 20.55
CA PHE A 43 30.40 24.49 19.21
C PHE A 43 31.41 23.95 18.20
N ALA A 44 30.90 23.38 17.11
CA ALA A 44 31.68 22.85 16.01
C ALA A 44 30.96 23.10 14.67
N ASP A 45 31.73 23.19 13.60
CA ASP A 45 31.18 23.39 12.24
C ASP A 45 30.88 22.06 11.53
N THR A 46 31.69 21.03 11.79
CA THR A 46 31.54 19.68 11.22
C THR A 46 31.38 18.63 12.30
N ILE A 47 30.79 17.48 11.94
CA ILE A 47 30.62 16.35 12.85
C ILE A 47 31.98 15.82 13.31
N GLU A 48 32.98 15.76 12.42
CA GLU A 48 34.33 15.29 12.75
C GLU A 48 35.02 16.21 13.77
N SER A 49 34.80 17.52 13.64
CA SER A 49 35.28 18.51 14.62
C SER A 49 34.56 18.36 15.96
N ALA A 50 33.24 18.10 15.94
CA ALA A 50 32.46 17.80 17.13
C ALA A 50 32.95 16.53 17.85
N LYS A 51 33.22 15.45 17.12
CA LYS A 51 33.79 14.20 17.66
C LYS A 51 35.18 14.40 18.26
N SER A 52 36.03 15.20 17.60
CA SER A 52 37.35 15.55 18.13
C SER A 52 37.26 16.38 19.41
N LEU A 53 36.31 17.32 19.46
CA LEU A 53 36.05 18.17 20.61
C LEU A 53 35.46 17.38 21.78
N SER A 54 34.50 16.48 21.53
CA SER A 54 33.92 15.62 22.57
C SER A 54 35.00 14.71 23.18
N ALA A 55 35.83 14.08 22.34
CA ALA A 55 36.96 13.26 22.79
C ALA A 55 37.97 14.06 23.63
N ARG A 56 38.18 15.35 23.30
CA ARG A 56 39.01 16.24 24.12
C ARG A 56 38.37 16.56 25.46
N ILE A 57 37.06 16.82 25.50
CA ILE A 57 36.32 17.18 26.71
C ILE A 57 36.20 15.98 27.65
N MET A 58 35.98 14.77 27.13
CA MET A 58 35.92 13.53 27.91
C MET A 58 37.22 13.22 28.67
N LYS A 59 38.37 13.77 28.24
CA LYS A 59 39.64 13.63 28.99
C LYS A 59 39.65 14.44 30.28
N TYR A 60 38.90 15.54 30.34
CA TYR A 60 38.84 16.43 31.50
C TYR A 60 37.62 16.17 32.38
N ASP A 61 36.52 15.72 31.79
CA ASP A 61 35.25 15.51 32.48
C ASP A 61 34.61 14.20 32.01
N THR A 62 34.76 13.15 32.82
CA THR A 62 34.24 11.80 32.58
C THR A 62 32.87 11.54 33.21
N ASP A 63 32.36 12.48 34.01
CA ASP A 63 31.17 12.24 34.85
C ASP A 63 29.86 12.47 34.09
N TYR A 64 29.91 13.15 32.95
CA TYR A 64 28.74 13.53 32.17
C TYR A 64 28.83 13.07 30.73
N ASP A 65 27.71 12.56 30.22
CA ASP A 65 27.55 12.26 28.81
C ASP A 65 27.54 13.56 27.98
N ILE A 66 28.08 13.46 26.77
CA ILE A 66 28.20 14.57 25.83
C ILE A 66 27.36 14.23 24.61
N TYR A 67 26.34 15.04 24.38
CA TYR A 67 25.46 14.94 23.22
C TYR A 67 25.87 15.97 22.18
N THR A 68 25.95 15.54 20.93
CA THR A 68 26.13 16.43 19.78
C THR A 68 24.75 16.72 19.19
N VAL A 69 24.36 17.98 19.15
CA VAL A 69 23.06 18.44 18.65
C VAL A 69 23.22 19.47 17.55
N ASP A 70 22.27 19.52 16.62
CA ASP A 70 22.20 20.54 15.58
C ASP A 70 21.80 21.89 16.19
N VAL A 71 22.53 22.95 15.83
CA VAL A 71 22.17 24.32 16.24
C VAL A 71 21.00 24.81 15.40
N GLY A 72 20.00 25.40 16.05
CA GLY A 72 18.79 25.90 15.38
C GLY A 72 17.67 24.88 15.25
N LYS A 73 17.85 23.66 15.78
CA LYS A 73 16.81 22.62 15.83
C LYS A 73 16.41 22.32 17.26
N PHE A 74 15.15 21.90 17.43
CA PHE A 74 14.65 21.42 18.71
C PHE A 74 15.10 19.97 18.95
N PHE A 75 15.48 19.67 20.20
CA PHE A 75 15.79 18.32 20.64
C PHE A 75 15.13 18.05 22.00
N PRO A 76 14.72 16.80 22.29
CA PRO A 76 14.13 16.45 23.58
C PRO A 76 15.19 16.49 24.69
N LEU A 77 14.82 16.95 25.88
CA LEU A 77 15.71 16.94 27.05
C LEU A 77 15.80 15.56 27.71
N ASP A 78 14.74 14.76 27.59
CA ASP A 78 14.68 13.39 28.10
C ASP A 78 15.13 12.43 27.00
N VAL A 79 16.44 12.30 26.83
CA VAL A 79 17.07 11.43 25.83
C VAL A 79 17.35 10.07 26.44
N ASP A 80 16.81 9.01 25.83
CA ASP A 80 17.25 7.65 26.13
C ASP A 80 18.54 7.36 25.34
N PRO A 81 19.69 7.07 25.99
CA PRO A 81 20.93 6.75 25.29
C PRO A 81 20.78 5.64 24.26
N TYR A 82 19.86 4.68 24.47
CA TYR A 82 19.64 3.55 23.56
C TYR A 82 18.88 3.92 22.27
N GLN A 83 18.23 5.08 22.22
CA GLN A 83 17.52 5.56 21.03
C GLN A 83 18.43 6.36 20.08
N VAL A 84 19.63 6.74 20.54
CA VAL A 84 20.59 7.49 19.74
C VAL A 84 21.26 6.57 18.72
N SER A 85 21.33 7.01 17.47
CA SER A 85 21.82 6.20 16.35
C SER A 85 23.33 5.95 16.36
N ASP A 86 24.13 6.92 16.79
CA ASP A 86 25.60 6.84 16.80
C ASP A 86 26.12 7.09 18.22
N ILE A 87 26.45 6.02 18.94
CA ILE A 87 26.94 6.06 20.32
C ILE A 87 28.42 5.68 20.30
N GLU A 88 29.28 6.61 20.74
CA GLU A 88 30.71 6.36 20.94
C GLU A 88 31.01 6.31 22.43
N TYR A 89 31.45 5.14 22.90
CA TYR A 89 31.92 4.94 24.27
C TYR A 89 33.39 5.34 24.40
N GLN A 90 33.80 5.63 25.63
CA GLN A 90 35.21 5.92 25.95
C GLN A 90 36.13 4.71 25.67
N ASN A 91 35.60 3.49 25.77
CA ASN A 91 36.36 2.26 25.54
C ASN A 91 36.30 1.86 24.06
N THR A 92 37.46 1.90 23.39
CA THR A 92 37.59 1.54 21.97
C THR A 92 37.22 0.08 21.68
N GLN A 93 37.57 -0.86 22.57
CA GLN A 93 37.21 -2.27 22.41
C GLN A 93 35.70 -2.48 22.53
N LEU A 94 35.03 -1.72 23.40
CA LEU A 94 33.58 -1.76 23.53
C LEU A 94 32.89 -1.21 22.28
N ASN A 95 33.41 -0.11 21.72
CA ASN A 95 32.92 0.45 20.46
C ASN A 95 33.01 -0.57 19.32
N GLU A 96 34.18 -1.20 19.17
CA GLU A 96 34.39 -2.25 18.16
C GLU A 96 33.45 -3.43 18.38
N LEU A 97 33.27 -3.89 19.62
CA LEU A 97 32.36 -4.99 19.95
C LEU A 97 30.92 -4.67 19.58
N ILE A 98 30.42 -3.49 19.95
CA ILE A 98 29.04 -3.07 19.67
C ILE A 98 28.83 -2.87 18.17
N LYS A 99 29.78 -2.24 17.49
CA LYS A 99 29.73 -2.06 16.03
C LYS A 99 29.69 -3.40 15.31
N ASN A 100 30.59 -4.32 15.65
CA ASN A 100 30.59 -5.68 15.10
C ASN A 100 29.29 -6.43 15.39
N TYR A 101 28.72 -6.28 16.60
CA TYR A 101 27.45 -6.89 16.96
C TYR A 101 26.29 -6.34 16.12
N LEU A 102 26.21 -5.02 15.93
CA LEU A 102 25.17 -4.38 15.12
C LEU A 102 25.30 -4.77 13.64
N GLU A 103 26.51 -4.76 13.10
CA GLU A 103 26.81 -5.19 11.72
C GLU A 103 26.46 -6.67 11.51
N ASN A 104 26.83 -7.54 12.44
CA ASN A 104 26.47 -8.96 12.39
C ASN A 104 24.96 -9.17 12.46
N ARG A 105 24.26 -8.41 13.30
CA ARG A 105 22.79 -8.46 13.41
C ARG A 105 22.12 -8.01 12.12
N GLN A 106 22.61 -6.93 11.51
CA GLN A 106 22.08 -6.41 10.25
C GLN A 106 22.35 -7.37 9.10
N SER A 107 23.57 -7.87 8.98
CA SER A 107 23.94 -8.90 7.99
C SER A 107 23.13 -10.18 8.15
N ALA A 108 22.89 -10.64 9.39
CA ALA A 108 22.02 -11.79 9.65
C ALA A 108 20.57 -11.54 9.22
N ASN A 109 20.04 -10.33 9.44
CA ASN A 109 18.72 -9.95 8.98
C ASN A 109 18.64 -9.89 7.45
N ASP A 110 19.63 -9.28 6.79
CA ASP A 110 19.69 -9.18 5.34
C ASP A 110 19.78 -10.56 4.68
N LEU A 111 20.60 -11.46 5.24
CA LEU A 111 20.68 -12.85 4.82
C LEU A 111 19.36 -13.60 5.04
N TRP A 112 18.66 -13.32 6.14
CA TRP A 112 17.35 -13.91 6.41
C TRP A 112 16.29 -13.43 5.41
N VAL A 113 16.24 -12.12 5.11
CA VAL A 113 15.35 -11.54 4.10
C VAL A 113 15.67 -12.10 2.72
N LYS A 114 16.95 -12.19 2.37
CA LYS A 114 17.41 -12.77 1.10
C LYS A 114 16.97 -14.23 0.96
N ARG A 115 17.21 -15.06 1.98
CA ARG A 115 16.75 -16.48 2.00
C ARG A 115 15.24 -16.59 1.89
N LYS A 116 14.49 -15.73 2.60
CA LYS A 116 13.02 -15.70 2.53
C LYS A 116 12.54 -15.40 1.10
N ASN A 117 13.16 -14.42 0.44
CA ASN A 117 12.82 -14.04 -0.92
C ASN A 117 13.20 -15.13 -1.93
N GLU A 118 14.39 -15.75 -1.79
CA GLU A 118 14.82 -16.89 -2.61
C GLU A 118 13.87 -18.08 -2.45
N MET A 119 13.47 -18.43 -1.23
CA MET A 119 12.47 -19.49 -0.99
C MET A 119 11.13 -19.18 -1.64
N MET A 120 10.69 -17.91 -1.60
CA MET A 120 9.44 -17.49 -2.22
C MET A 120 9.51 -17.56 -3.75
N GLN A 121 10.64 -17.14 -4.34
CA GLN A 121 10.88 -17.24 -5.78
C GLN A 121 10.99 -18.69 -6.25
N GLU A 122 11.66 -19.56 -5.48
CA GLU A 122 11.75 -20.99 -5.78
C GLU A 122 10.37 -21.66 -5.73
N ALA A 123 9.56 -21.33 -4.72
CA ALA A 123 8.18 -21.85 -4.62
C ALA A 123 7.30 -21.42 -5.80
N ILE A 124 7.48 -20.20 -6.32
CA ILE A 124 6.79 -19.70 -7.52
C ILE A 124 7.31 -20.42 -8.77
N ARG A 125 8.64 -20.61 -8.89
CA ARG A 125 9.28 -21.26 -10.05
C ARG A 125 8.98 -22.75 -10.13
N GLU A 126 8.95 -23.45 -9.00
CA GLU A 126 8.75 -24.89 -8.97
C GLU A 126 7.31 -25.29 -9.30
N GLY A 127 6.30 -24.41 -9.21
CA GLY A 127 4.93 -24.68 -9.67
C GLY A 127 4.33 -26.00 -9.16
N LYS A 128 4.81 -26.51 -8.02
CA LYS A 128 4.58 -27.88 -7.55
C LYS A 128 3.47 -27.94 -6.51
N ASN A 129 2.74 -29.05 -6.54
CA ASN A 129 1.67 -29.40 -5.63
C ASN A 129 2.09 -29.20 -4.16
N GLN A 130 1.21 -28.54 -3.39
CA GLN A 130 1.37 -28.21 -1.97
C GLN A 130 1.84 -29.39 -1.09
N ALA A 131 1.55 -30.63 -1.52
CA ALA A 131 1.95 -31.87 -0.87
C ALA A 131 3.46 -32.18 -0.96
N GLU A 132 4.13 -31.84 -2.05
CA GLU A 132 5.58 -32.12 -2.23
C GLU A 132 6.43 -31.12 -1.42
N MET A 133 5.92 -29.89 -1.23
CA MET A 133 6.52 -28.88 -0.37
C MET A 133 6.43 -29.23 1.12
N ALA A 134 5.35 -29.90 1.55
CA ALA A 134 5.15 -30.30 2.94
C ALA A 134 6.09 -31.44 3.40
N ALA A 135 6.66 -32.19 2.45
CA ALA A 135 7.55 -33.33 2.74
C ALA A 135 9.03 -32.93 2.91
N ARG A 136 9.42 -31.70 2.51
CA ARG A 136 10.81 -31.22 2.68
C ARG A 136 11.01 -30.79 4.14
N PRO A 137 12.18 -31.08 4.76
CA PRO A 137 12.47 -30.61 6.10
C PRO A 137 12.56 -29.08 6.09
N GLU A 138 11.55 -28.43 6.66
CA GLU A 138 11.49 -26.98 6.75
C GLU A 138 12.26 -26.46 7.97
N HIS A 139 12.77 -25.23 7.84
CA HIS A 139 13.39 -24.54 8.96
C HIS A 139 12.34 -24.18 10.04
N PRO A 140 12.63 -24.35 11.35
CA PRO A 140 11.67 -24.13 12.44
C PRO A 140 10.99 -22.75 12.42
N VAL A 141 11.71 -21.70 12.02
CA VAL A 141 11.16 -20.33 11.90
C VAL A 141 10.10 -20.23 10.81
N SER A 142 10.29 -20.91 9.68
CA SER A 142 9.31 -20.93 8.58
C SER A 142 8.04 -21.65 9.01
N VAL A 143 8.17 -22.73 9.78
CA VAL A 143 7.05 -23.46 10.37
C VAL A 143 6.27 -22.57 11.35
N LEU A 144 6.96 -21.87 12.25
CA LEU A 144 6.31 -20.92 13.18
C LEU A 144 5.59 -19.78 12.44
N GLY A 145 6.18 -19.26 11.37
CA GLY A 145 5.55 -18.25 10.52
C GLY A 145 4.26 -18.75 9.88
N ARG A 146 4.26 -19.97 9.34
CA ARG A 146 3.04 -20.60 8.80
C ARG A 146 1.99 -20.82 9.88
N ILE A 147 2.38 -21.32 11.05
CA ILE A 147 1.47 -21.51 12.20
C ILE A 147 0.80 -20.18 12.57
N ARG A 148 1.56 -19.09 12.64
CA ARG A 148 1.02 -17.75 12.92
C ARG A 148 0.00 -17.33 11.86
N ASN A 149 0.38 -17.43 10.58
CA ASN A 149 -0.52 -17.09 9.47
C ASN A 149 -1.82 -17.92 9.48
N TYR A 150 -1.72 -19.23 9.75
CA TYR A 150 -2.90 -20.09 9.86
C TYR A 150 -3.78 -19.74 11.06
N LYS A 151 -3.19 -19.35 12.20
CA LYS A 151 -3.95 -18.86 13.35
C LYS A 151 -4.66 -17.55 13.05
N ASP A 152 -3.99 -16.62 12.38
CA ASP A 152 -4.57 -15.33 12.00
C ASP A 152 -5.74 -15.54 11.02
N ARG A 153 -5.57 -16.39 10.01
CA ARG A 153 -6.64 -16.75 9.07
C ARG A 153 -7.80 -17.51 9.75
N GLN A 154 -7.50 -18.36 10.73
CA GLN A 154 -8.51 -19.05 11.52
C GLN A 154 -9.34 -18.05 12.35
N LYS A 155 -8.72 -16.98 12.85
CA LYS A 155 -9.43 -15.91 13.57
C LYS A 155 -10.37 -15.15 12.63
N GLU A 156 -9.88 -14.75 11.46
CA GLU A 156 -10.68 -14.04 10.45
C GLU A 156 -11.90 -14.85 10.00
N LEU A 157 -11.73 -16.15 9.69
CA LEU A 157 -12.84 -17.02 9.30
C LEU A 157 -13.89 -17.18 10.41
N ARG A 158 -13.47 -17.17 11.68
CA ARG A 158 -14.42 -17.20 12.81
C ARG A 158 -15.23 -15.92 12.91
N GLU A 159 -14.62 -14.76 12.68
CA GLU A 159 -15.33 -13.47 12.65
C GLU A 159 -16.33 -13.42 11.48
N GLN A 160 -15.94 -13.93 10.31
CA GLN A 160 -16.86 -14.06 9.17
C GLN A 160 -18.05 -14.99 9.48
N LEU A 161 -17.80 -16.14 10.13
CA LEU A 161 -18.86 -17.06 10.55
C LEU A 161 -19.81 -16.41 11.56
N ASP A 162 -19.30 -15.67 12.55
CA ASP A 162 -20.12 -14.98 13.55
C ASP A 162 -21.04 -13.93 12.90
N ASN A 163 -20.52 -13.17 11.93
CA ASN A 163 -21.32 -12.21 11.18
C ASN A 163 -22.41 -12.91 10.35
N LEU A 164 -22.06 -13.99 9.64
CA LEU A 164 -23.03 -14.75 8.86
C LEU A 164 -24.12 -15.37 9.74
N GLN A 165 -23.77 -15.85 10.93
CA GLN A 165 -24.74 -16.36 11.90
C GLN A 165 -25.73 -15.28 12.37
N LYS A 166 -25.27 -14.05 12.59
CA LYS A 166 -26.15 -12.92 12.91
C LYS A 166 -27.10 -12.59 11.76
N ASP A 167 -26.58 -12.57 10.53
CA ASP A 167 -27.39 -12.29 9.34
C ASP A 167 -28.48 -13.35 9.14
N VAL A 168 -28.15 -14.63 9.34
CA VAL A 168 -29.12 -15.74 9.32
C VAL A 168 -30.17 -15.55 10.41
N SER A 169 -29.77 -15.26 11.65
CA SER A 169 -30.72 -15.04 12.75
C SER A 169 -31.66 -13.86 12.48
N LEU A 170 -31.16 -12.76 11.90
CA LEU A 170 -31.98 -11.62 11.50
C LEU A 170 -32.96 -11.98 10.38
N ALA A 171 -32.53 -12.81 9.42
CA ALA A 171 -33.39 -13.30 8.36
C ALA A 171 -34.49 -14.24 8.90
N GLU A 172 -34.15 -15.12 9.85
CA GLU A 172 -35.10 -16.01 10.53
C GLU A 172 -36.14 -15.22 11.33
N GLU A 173 -35.73 -14.21 12.09
CA GLU A 173 -36.64 -13.33 12.84
C GLU A 173 -37.60 -12.58 11.89
N LYS A 174 -37.07 -12.01 10.80
CA LYS A 174 -37.90 -11.39 9.75
C LYS A 174 -38.87 -12.39 9.14
N PHE A 175 -38.42 -13.62 8.87
CA PHE A 175 -39.29 -14.66 8.32
C PHE A 175 -40.43 -15.03 9.28
N GLN A 176 -40.15 -15.09 10.58
CA GLN A 176 -41.16 -15.35 11.61
C GLN A 176 -42.18 -14.22 11.75
N SER A 177 -41.84 -12.98 11.35
CA SER A 177 -42.74 -11.83 11.41
C SER A 177 -43.88 -11.84 10.37
N TYR A 178 -43.76 -12.63 9.29
CA TYR A 178 -44.82 -12.75 8.28
C TYR A 178 -46.00 -13.57 8.78
N THR A 179 -47.13 -13.53 8.07
CA THR A 179 -48.29 -14.37 8.41
C THR A 179 -48.05 -15.83 8.02
N GLU A 180 -48.77 -16.78 8.65
CA GLU A 180 -48.62 -18.21 8.34
C GLU A 180 -48.92 -18.51 6.85
N GLU A 181 -49.93 -17.86 6.30
CA GLU A 181 -50.34 -18.04 4.90
C GLU A 181 -49.25 -17.57 3.92
N GLU A 182 -48.63 -16.41 4.17
CA GLU A 182 -47.51 -15.89 3.36
C GLU A 182 -46.28 -16.80 3.44
N ARG A 183 -45.97 -17.34 4.62
CA ARG A 183 -44.85 -18.28 4.80
C ARG A 183 -45.08 -19.58 4.03
N GLU A 184 -46.26 -20.16 4.09
CA GLU A 184 -46.57 -21.41 3.38
C GLU A 184 -46.50 -21.25 1.86
N ILE A 185 -46.95 -20.10 1.33
CA ILE A 185 -46.84 -19.79 -0.11
C ILE A 185 -45.37 -19.69 -0.50
N ALA A 186 -44.56 -18.93 0.24
CA ALA A 186 -43.14 -18.73 -0.05
C ALA A 186 -42.35 -20.05 0.00
N ILE A 187 -42.61 -20.91 1.00
CA ILE A 187 -41.97 -22.24 1.10
C ILE A 187 -42.34 -23.11 -0.11
N ARG A 188 -43.61 -23.07 -0.54
CA ARG A 188 -44.08 -23.84 -1.70
C ARG A 188 -43.47 -23.35 -3.00
N GLU A 189 -43.35 -22.04 -3.19
CA GLU A 189 -42.70 -21.44 -4.35
C GLU A 189 -41.20 -21.80 -4.41
N LEU A 190 -40.51 -21.77 -3.26
CA LEU A 190 -39.11 -22.16 -3.17
C LEU A 190 -38.91 -23.66 -3.48
N ASP A 191 -39.75 -24.54 -2.94
CA ASP A 191 -39.68 -25.99 -3.18
C ASP A 191 -39.94 -26.34 -4.66
N ASN A 192 -40.88 -25.64 -5.29
CA ASN A 192 -41.12 -25.78 -6.73
C ASN A 192 -39.92 -25.28 -7.56
N ALA A 193 -39.35 -24.13 -7.24
CA ALA A 193 -38.17 -23.61 -7.93
C ALA A 193 -36.94 -24.53 -7.80
N VAL A 194 -36.75 -25.16 -6.63
CA VAL A 194 -35.67 -26.14 -6.40
C VAL A 194 -35.92 -27.43 -7.21
N LYS A 195 -37.17 -27.88 -7.31
CA LYS A 195 -37.54 -29.05 -8.14
C LYS A 195 -37.35 -28.76 -9.63
N ASP A 196 -37.75 -27.58 -10.08
CA ASP A 196 -37.58 -27.15 -11.48
C ASP A 196 -36.08 -27.11 -11.86
N ALA A 197 -35.25 -26.54 -10.97
CA ALA A 197 -33.79 -26.54 -11.13
C ALA A 197 -33.17 -27.95 -11.10
N ALA A 198 -33.77 -28.89 -10.37
CA ALA A 198 -33.33 -30.29 -10.35
C ALA A 198 -33.76 -31.07 -11.60
N THR A 199 -34.92 -30.77 -12.18
CA THR A 199 -35.43 -31.43 -13.40
C THR A 199 -34.79 -30.94 -14.69
N GLU A 200 -34.29 -29.70 -14.74
CA GLU A 200 -33.50 -29.19 -15.89
C GLU A 200 -32.04 -29.70 -15.89
N GLY A 201 -31.63 -30.42 -14.84
CA GLY A 201 -30.24 -30.82 -14.56
C GLY A 201 -29.69 -32.07 -15.25
N GLU A 202 -30.39 -32.73 -16.18
CA GLU A 202 -29.81 -33.89 -16.92
C GLU A 202 -29.27 -33.57 -18.33
N SER A 203 -29.40 -32.35 -18.86
CA SER A 203 -28.82 -32.00 -20.18
C SER A 203 -28.08 -30.66 -20.26
N SER A 204 -27.69 -30.06 -19.14
CA SER A 204 -26.82 -28.88 -19.19
C SER A 204 -25.93 -28.76 -17.95
N THR A 205 -24.89 -29.59 -17.90
CA THR A 205 -23.68 -29.20 -17.18
C THR A 205 -23.00 -28.08 -17.99
N LEU A 206 -23.58 -26.88 -17.97
CA LEU A 206 -22.89 -25.67 -18.40
C LEU A 206 -21.95 -25.24 -17.28
N SER A 207 -20.71 -25.00 -17.69
CA SER A 207 -19.52 -25.09 -16.85
C SER A 207 -19.45 -24.01 -15.75
N ILE A 208 -18.81 -24.41 -14.66
CA ILE A 208 -18.27 -23.58 -13.57
C ILE A 208 -17.45 -22.36 -14.07
N GLU A 209 -17.07 -22.33 -15.36
CA GLU A 209 -16.51 -21.16 -16.06
C GLU A 209 -17.44 -19.92 -16.10
N GLU A 210 -18.76 -20.07 -16.21
CA GLU A 210 -19.67 -18.92 -16.39
C GLU A 210 -19.94 -18.18 -15.07
N ILE A 211 -20.03 -18.91 -13.95
CA ILE A 211 -20.12 -18.33 -12.59
C ILE A 211 -18.81 -17.64 -12.19
N ARG A 212 -17.65 -18.16 -12.64
CA ARG A 212 -16.36 -17.48 -12.44
C ARG A 212 -16.30 -16.15 -13.17
N LYS A 213 -16.91 -16.03 -14.35
CA LYS A 213 -16.87 -14.80 -15.15
C LYS A 213 -17.62 -13.65 -14.49
N GLU A 214 -18.69 -13.94 -13.73
CA GLU A 214 -19.40 -12.93 -12.94
C GLU A 214 -18.77 -12.64 -11.56
N LEU A 215 -18.13 -13.63 -10.91
CA LEU A 215 -17.40 -13.40 -9.65
C LEU A 215 -16.05 -12.68 -9.84
N THR A 216 -15.49 -12.68 -11.05
CA THR A 216 -14.27 -11.88 -11.38
C THR A 216 -14.58 -10.37 -11.36
N THR A 217 -15.85 -9.97 -11.33
CA THR A 217 -16.29 -8.57 -11.23
C THR A 217 -16.30 -8.02 -9.79
N ILE A 218 -16.04 -8.86 -8.77
CA ILE A 218 -16.03 -8.45 -7.34
C ILE A 218 -14.60 -8.21 -6.81
N ALA A 219 -13.60 -8.20 -7.69
CA ALA A 219 -12.22 -7.88 -7.36
C ALA A 219 -11.68 -6.80 -8.30
N GLN A 220 -12.25 -5.59 -8.21
CA GLN A 220 -11.58 -4.41 -8.73
C GLN A 220 -11.04 -3.57 -7.56
N PRO A 221 -9.71 -3.34 -7.49
CA PRO A 221 -9.22 -2.21 -6.71
C PRO A 221 -9.85 -0.96 -7.33
N THR A 222 -10.23 0.01 -6.48
CA THR A 222 -10.78 1.32 -6.86
C THR A 222 -10.46 1.68 -8.31
N THR A 223 -11.40 1.45 -9.23
CA THR A 223 -11.13 1.63 -10.65
C THR A 223 -11.00 3.11 -10.92
N ASP A 224 -9.80 3.52 -11.34
CA ASP A 224 -9.56 4.86 -11.82
C ASP A 224 -10.54 5.20 -12.96
N LYS A 225 -10.99 6.46 -13.02
CA LYS A 225 -11.98 6.96 -14.01
C LYS A 225 -11.58 6.63 -15.45
N ILE A 226 -10.28 6.54 -15.75
CA ILE A 226 -9.76 6.12 -17.06
C ILE A 226 -10.10 4.67 -17.36
N THR A 227 -9.86 3.76 -16.42
CA THR A 227 -10.11 2.32 -16.61
C THR A 227 -11.59 2.05 -16.82
N GLU A 228 -12.45 2.77 -16.10
CA GLU A 228 -13.90 2.72 -16.29
C GLU A 228 -14.32 3.23 -17.69
N THR A 229 -13.77 4.36 -18.11
CA THR A 229 -14.04 4.95 -19.44
C THR A 229 -13.53 4.03 -20.57
N LEU A 230 -12.39 3.37 -20.39
CA LEU A 230 -11.82 2.41 -21.35
C LEU A 230 -12.68 1.14 -21.48
N ASN A 231 -13.25 0.65 -20.38
CA ASN A 231 -14.16 -0.49 -20.40
C ASN A 231 -15.49 -0.16 -21.08
N LYS A 232 -16.04 1.03 -20.80
CA LYS A 232 -17.23 1.56 -21.50
C LYS A 232 -16.97 1.70 -23.00
N LEU A 233 -15.79 2.20 -23.38
CA LEU A 233 -15.38 2.33 -24.77
C LEU A 233 -15.33 0.95 -25.47
N LYS A 234 -14.70 -0.05 -24.84
CA LYS A 234 -14.62 -1.42 -25.39
C LYS A 234 -16.00 -2.05 -25.59
N SER A 235 -16.92 -1.87 -24.63
CA SER A 235 -18.29 -2.38 -24.75
C SER A 235 -19.03 -1.70 -25.92
N ALA A 236 -18.94 -0.38 -26.01
CA ALA A 236 -19.59 0.38 -27.08
C ALA A 236 -19.03 0.05 -28.48
N GLU A 237 -17.71 -0.17 -28.61
CA GLU A 237 -17.07 -0.61 -29.86
C GLU A 237 -17.50 -2.03 -30.26
N ALA A 238 -17.70 -2.93 -29.29
CA ALA A 238 -18.23 -4.27 -29.54
C ALA A 238 -19.68 -4.22 -30.04
N GLU A 239 -20.55 -3.45 -29.38
CA GLU A 239 -21.94 -3.23 -29.79
C GLU A 239 -22.02 -2.61 -31.19
N LEU A 240 -21.19 -1.60 -31.48
CA LEU A 240 -21.11 -1.01 -32.82
C LEU A 240 -20.71 -2.05 -33.87
N GLY A 241 -19.76 -2.94 -33.56
CA GLY A 241 -19.34 -4.03 -34.43
C GLY A 241 -20.47 -5.02 -34.71
N GLU A 242 -21.28 -5.35 -33.71
CA GLU A 242 -22.46 -6.22 -33.87
C GLU A 242 -23.51 -5.55 -34.76
N TYR A 243 -23.87 -4.29 -34.49
CA TYR A 243 -24.85 -3.57 -35.31
C TYR A 243 -24.36 -3.41 -36.75
N THR A 244 -23.08 -3.16 -36.97
CA THR A 244 -22.49 -3.07 -38.32
C THR A 244 -22.60 -4.40 -39.06
N ARG A 245 -22.28 -5.53 -38.39
CA ARG A 245 -22.48 -6.87 -38.97
C ARG A 245 -23.95 -7.16 -39.26
N THR A 246 -24.88 -6.73 -38.40
CA THR A 246 -26.31 -6.90 -38.68
C THR A 246 -26.77 -6.07 -39.88
N LEU A 247 -26.21 -4.88 -40.07
CA LEU A 247 -26.50 -4.02 -41.21
C LEU A 247 -25.97 -4.63 -42.51
N GLU A 248 -24.74 -5.16 -42.52
CA GLU A 248 -24.14 -5.82 -43.69
C GLU A 248 -24.94 -7.05 -44.15
N ASN A 249 -25.60 -7.74 -43.22
CA ASN A 249 -26.43 -8.91 -43.51
C ASN A 249 -27.89 -8.56 -43.84
N THR A 250 -28.30 -7.29 -43.73
CA THR A 250 -29.68 -6.86 -43.98
C THR A 250 -29.79 -6.12 -45.31
N ASP A 251 -30.47 -6.71 -46.30
CA ASP A 251 -30.66 -6.06 -47.60
C ASP A 251 -31.56 -4.82 -47.51
N PRO A 252 -31.13 -3.64 -47.98
CA PRO A 252 -31.89 -2.39 -47.87
C PRO A 252 -33.21 -2.41 -48.67
N ILE A 253 -33.34 -3.32 -49.64
CA ILE A 253 -34.52 -3.47 -50.49
C ILE A 253 -35.63 -4.27 -49.80
N ASN A 254 -35.26 -5.30 -49.02
CA ASN A 254 -36.21 -6.22 -48.39
C ASN A 254 -36.74 -5.71 -47.03
N SER A 255 -36.00 -4.84 -46.34
CA SER A 255 -36.41 -4.32 -45.02
C SER A 255 -35.88 -2.89 -44.76
N PRO A 256 -36.43 -1.88 -45.45
CA PRO A 256 -35.94 -0.51 -45.42
C PRO A 256 -36.05 0.17 -44.03
N ASN A 257 -37.12 -0.12 -43.28
CA ASN A 257 -37.31 0.44 -41.94
C ASN A 257 -36.33 -0.15 -40.91
N VAL A 258 -35.99 -1.43 -41.04
CA VAL A 258 -35.02 -2.11 -40.17
C VAL A 258 -33.61 -1.61 -40.47
N HIS A 259 -33.25 -1.51 -41.76
CA HIS A 259 -31.98 -0.95 -42.20
C HIS A 259 -31.80 0.51 -41.73
N LYS A 260 -32.86 1.33 -41.83
CA LYS A 260 -32.84 2.71 -41.33
C LYS A 260 -32.66 2.78 -39.81
N GLY A 261 -33.39 1.97 -39.05
CA GLY A 261 -33.28 1.93 -37.58
C GLY A 261 -31.92 1.45 -37.08
N ILE A 262 -31.31 0.46 -37.74
CA ILE A 262 -29.95 -0.01 -37.42
C ILE A 262 -28.92 1.07 -37.77
N SER A 263 -29.06 1.74 -38.92
CA SER A 263 -28.18 2.84 -39.33
C SER A 263 -28.22 4.03 -38.35
N GLU A 264 -29.40 4.39 -37.84
CA GLU A 264 -29.56 5.42 -36.80
C GLU A 264 -28.87 5.02 -35.48
N LYS A 265 -29.01 3.76 -35.05
CA LYS A 265 -28.32 3.24 -33.86
C LYS A 265 -26.80 3.25 -34.01
N ILE A 266 -26.28 2.87 -35.18
CA ILE A 266 -24.85 2.94 -35.50
C ILE A 266 -24.35 4.39 -35.41
N SER A 267 -25.12 5.36 -35.92
CA SER A 267 -24.77 6.78 -35.85
C SER A 267 -24.68 7.28 -34.40
N VAL A 268 -25.66 6.93 -33.56
CA VAL A 268 -25.68 7.32 -32.13
C VAL A 268 -24.52 6.68 -31.36
N LEU A 269 -24.25 5.39 -31.58
CA LEU A 269 -23.13 4.68 -30.95
C LEU A 269 -21.79 5.25 -31.37
N THR A 270 -21.63 5.64 -32.64
CA THR A 270 -20.41 6.27 -33.14
C THR A 270 -20.16 7.61 -32.44
N GLN A 271 -21.19 8.47 -32.32
CA GLN A 271 -21.08 9.74 -31.57
C GLN A 271 -20.73 9.52 -30.09
N HIS A 272 -21.28 8.46 -29.48
CA HIS A 272 -20.97 8.11 -28.09
C HIS A 272 -19.51 7.67 -27.93
N ILE A 273 -19.00 6.83 -28.84
CA ILE A 273 -17.60 6.39 -28.88
C ILE A 273 -16.64 7.57 -29.06
N ASP A 274 -16.95 8.51 -29.95
CA ASP A 274 -16.12 9.71 -30.16
C ASP A 274 -16.05 10.58 -28.90
N LYS A 275 -17.17 10.70 -28.17
CA LYS A 275 -17.21 11.40 -26.88
C LYS A 275 -16.33 10.71 -25.84
N LEU A 276 -16.40 9.38 -25.72
CA LEU A 276 -15.56 8.61 -24.78
C LEU A 276 -14.07 8.71 -25.15
N LYS A 277 -13.74 8.74 -26.45
CA LYS A 277 -12.36 8.97 -26.93
C LYS A 277 -11.87 10.37 -26.57
N LEU A 278 -12.73 11.39 -26.65
CA LEU A 278 -12.40 12.75 -26.24
C LEU A 278 -12.13 12.84 -24.73
N ASP A 279 -12.95 12.18 -23.91
CA ASP A 279 -12.79 12.14 -22.46
C ASP A 279 -11.45 11.50 -22.04
N LEU A 280 -10.96 10.51 -22.82
CA LEU A 280 -9.64 9.88 -22.62
C LEU A 280 -8.44 10.75 -23.04
N THR A 281 -8.66 11.78 -23.86
CA THR A 281 -7.60 12.74 -24.26
C THR A 281 -7.44 13.91 -23.29
N ASN A 282 -8.30 14.00 -22.27
CA ASN A 282 -8.22 15.07 -21.29
C ASN A 282 -6.95 14.93 -20.41
N SER A 283 -6.07 15.93 -20.49
CA SER A 283 -4.76 15.91 -19.80
C SER A 283 -4.87 15.78 -18.29
N ASP A 284 -5.92 16.32 -17.67
CA ASP A 284 -6.06 16.31 -16.19
C ASP A 284 -6.34 14.89 -15.69
N ILE A 285 -7.23 14.17 -16.37
CA ILE A 285 -7.60 12.79 -16.04
C ILE A 285 -6.41 11.85 -16.27
N VAL A 286 -5.66 12.05 -17.37
CA VAL A 286 -4.45 11.28 -17.70
C VAL A 286 -3.35 11.49 -16.65
N ASN A 287 -3.12 12.73 -16.22
CA ASN A 287 -2.14 13.04 -15.18
C ASN A 287 -2.53 12.45 -13.82
N GLU A 288 -3.81 12.49 -13.44
CA GLU A 288 -4.33 11.88 -12.21
C GLU A 288 -4.08 10.36 -12.19
N PHE A 289 -4.34 9.68 -13.32
CA PHE A 289 -4.11 8.24 -13.49
C PHE A 289 -2.61 7.85 -13.50
N VAL A 290 -1.75 8.65 -14.13
CA VAL A 290 -0.30 8.41 -14.12
C VAL A 290 0.25 8.55 -12.71
N ASN A 291 -0.17 9.58 -11.98
CA ASN A 291 0.27 9.82 -10.61
C ASN A 291 -0.23 8.76 -9.62
N SER A 292 -1.42 8.19 -9.82
CA SER A 292 -1.94 7.11 -8.97
C SER A 292 -1.23 5.77 -9.21
N ASN A 293 -0.88 5.46 -10.46
CA ASN A 293 -0.31 4.17 -10.85
C ASN A 293 1.23 4.12 -10.88
N TYR A 294 1.92 5.26 -10.89
CA TYR A 294 3.38 5.34 -10.84
C TYR A 294 3.88 6.00 -9.56
N THR A 295 3.90 5.25 -8.45
CA THR A 295 4.41 5.74 -7.14
C THR A 295 5.93 5.65 -6.97
N ASN A 296 6.66 4.98 -7.86
CA ASN A 296 8.12 4.82 -7.79
C ASN A 296 8.79 5.18 -9.13
N SER A 297 8.70 6.44 -9.55
CA SER A 297 9.65 6.94 -10.55
C SER A 297 11.05 6.96 -9.91
N GLN A 298 12.02 6.28 -10.52
CA GLN A 298 13.43 6.36 -10.12
C GLN A 298 14.09 7.70 -10.47
N TRP A 299 13.32 8.66 -10.97
CA TRP A 299 13.77 9.99 -11.35
C TRP A 299 12.87 11.02 -10.68
N GLU A 300 13.45 11.75 -9.73
CA GLU A 300 12.88 12.89 -9.01
C GLU A 300 12.53 14.06 -9.94
N SER A 301 11.37 14.66 -9.67
CA SER A 301 10.98 16.08 -9.84
C SER A 301 11.54 16.89 -11.03
N LEU A 302 10.67 17.22 -11.98
CA LEU A 302 10.67 18.58 -12.52
C LEU A 302 9.92 19.46 -11.52
N ASP A 303 10.67 20.09 -10.62
CA ASP A 303 10.17 21.18 -9.79
C ASP A 303 9.57 22.26 -10.70
N HIS A 304 8.28 22.55 -10.52
CA HIS A 304 7.67 23.78 -10.99
C HIS A 304 8.19 24.97 -10.15
N HIS A 305 9.48 25.26 -10.25
CA HIS A 305 9.96 26.60 -9.96
C HIS A 305 9.61 27.50 -11.14
N ASN A 306 8.43 28.10 -11.01
CA ASN A 306 8.05 29.29 -11.73
C ASN A 306 8.93 30.46 -11.22
N THR A 307 10.18 30.50 -11.67
CA THR A 307 11.03 31.70 -11.62
C THR A 307 11.12 32.25 -13.02
N PHE A 308 10.19 33.14 -13.36
CA PHE A 308 10.40 34.16 -14.38
C PHE A 308 11.54 35.07 -13.90
N SER A 309 12.79 34.69 -14.21
CA SER A 309 13.91 35.61 -14.17
C SER A 309 13.86 36.45 -15.44
N GLN A 310 13.54 37.73 -15.28
CA GLN A 310 13.71 38.76 -16.31
C GLN A 310 15.16 38.71 -16.82
N ALA A 311 15.34 38.29 -18.08
CA ALA A 311 16.56 38.55 -18.83
C ALA A 311 16.43 39.95 -19.46
N SER A 312 17.02 40.94 -18.79
CA SER A 312 17.24 42.27 -19.36
C SER A 312 18.25 42.16 -20.50
N PHE A 313 17.78 42.32 -21.74
CA PHE A 313 18.64 42.68 -22.86
C PHE A 313 18.93 44.17 -22.76
N ASN A 314 20.20 44.54 -22.52
CA ASN A 314 20.70 45.87 -22.83
C ASN A 314 21.40 45.83 -24.20
N VAL A 315 21.01 46.79 -25.03
CA VAL A 315 21.68 47.23 -26.26
C VAL A 315 23.01 47.88 -25.92
#